data_AF-A0A154W881-F1
#
_entry.id   AF-A0A154W881-F1
#
_cell.length_a   1.000
_cell.length_b   1.000
_cell.length_c   1.000
_cell.angle_alpha   90.00
_cell.angle_beta   90.00
_cell.angle_gamma   90.00
#
_symmetry.space_group_name_H-M   'P 1'
#
loop_
_entity.id
_entity.type
_entity.pdbx_description
1 polymer ?
#
loop_
_entity_poly.entity_id
_entity_poly.type
_entity_poly.pdbx_seq_one_letter_code
_entity_poly.pdbx_strand_id
1 'polypeptide(L)'
;MLSVHKRSGDEGEAGAASVRPERIVELTGDVAGVTREKVAAIRAITGRTKMLALNALIEAARAGDAGRGFAVVAGEVRDVSTEIETISNALESELAQRVDALQRLGSAMVEQISGHRLVDLALNAVELIDRNLYERTCDVRWWATDSAIVECAADPTPERCAHAAQRLGVILSAYTVYLDLWVADAEGRVIANGRPQHYPMAGRDVSRERWFQDGLATRTGDDYAVADIAIAADLGKRPVATYATAIREGGLANGKVLGVLGVHFDWGPQAESIVQGVRLTPDEREKTRVLLLDRQFRVLAASDGKGVLTETLPLQAGVRRDGFYRDEKGNTVGFAATPGYETYRGLGWYGCIVQQPM
;
A
#
# COMPACT_ATOMS: atom_id res chain seq x y z
N MET A 1 -22.14 20.54 51.50
CA MET A 1 -21.05 21.47 51.85
C MET A 1 -19.75 20.69 51.82
N LEU A 2 -19.05 20.68 50.68
CA LEU A 2 -17.59 20.60 50.53
C LEU A 2 -17.29 20.53 49.03
N SER A 3 -16.91 21.70 48.53
CA SER A 3 -16.42 21.99 47.20
C SER A 3 -15.00 21.46 47.07
N VAL A 4 -14.69 20.73 46.00
CA VAL A 4 -13.31 20.45 45.59
C VAL A 4 -13.14 20.91 44.15
N HIS A 5 -12.11 21.75 43.98
CA HIS A 5 -11.82 22.57 42.82
C HIS A 5 -11.57 21.77 41.54
N LYS A 6 -12.27 22.18 40.47
CA LYS A 6 -11.79 22.07 39.09
C LYS A 6 -10.50 22.89 38.97
N ARG A 7 -9.36 22.24 38.74
CA ARG A 7 -8.15 22.88 38.20
C ARG A 7 -7.99 22.47 36.74
N SER A 8 -8.27 23.45 35.89
CA SER A 8 -7.56 23.77 34.64
C SER A 8 -6.42 22.83 34.25
N GLY A 9 -6.66 22.01 33.24
CA GLY A 9 -5.67 21.35 32.41
C GLY A 9 -6.06 21.59 30.96
N ASP A 10 -6.07 22.86 30.56
CA ASP A 10 -6.36 23.32 29.20
C ASP A 10 -5.26 24.32 28.85
N GLU A 11 -4.05 23.80 28.66
CA GLU A 11 -2.84 24.53 28.22
C GLU A 11 -1.72 23.49 28.04
N GLY A 12 -1.72 22.76 26.92
CA GLY A 12 -0.70 21.73 26.69
C GLY A 12 -0.65 21.03 25.32
N GLU A 13 -1.45 21.42 24.33
CA GLU A 13 -1.47 20.74 23.02
C GLU A 13 -1.31 21.67 21.80
N ALA A 14 -0.62 22.81 21.98
CA ALA A 14 -0.24 23.71 20.88
C ALA A 14 1.23 23.53 20.46
N GLY A 15 1.73 22.29 20.38
CA GLY A 15 3.17 22.02 20.41
C GLY A 15 3.68 20.86 19.55
N ALA A 16 2.95 20.46 18.52
CA ALA A 16 3.52 19.68 17.42
C ALA A 16 2.76 20.06 16.14
N ALA A 17 3.03 21.26 15.62
CA ALA A 17 2.73 21.54 14.23
C ALA A 17 3.57 20.55 13.41
N SER A 18 2.99 19.40 13.10
CA SER A 18 3.50 18.49 12.09
C SER A 18 3.80 19.35 10.87
N VAL A 19 5.09 19.48 10.53
CA VAL A 19 5.54 20.21 9.36
C VAL A 19 5.01 19.43 8.17
N ARG A 20 3.80 19.78 7.73
CA ARG A 20 3.18 19.25 6.53
C ARG A 20 4.04 19.73 5.35
N PRO A 21 4.61 18.82 4.53
CA PRO A 21 5.45 19.21 3.39
C PRO A 21 4.76 20.22 2.46
N GLU A 22 3.43 20.18 2.39
CA GLU A 22 2.58 21.12 1.66
C GLU A 22 2.77 22.57 2.14
N ARG A 23 3.03 22.77 3.45
CA ARG A 23 3.25 24.10 4.04
C ARG A 23 4.55 24.74 3.56
N ILE A 24 5.56 23.95 3.21
CA ILE A 24 6.82 24.47 2.63
C ILE A 24 6.55 25.06 1.25
N VAL A 25 5.73 24.39 0.43
CA VAL A 25 5.36 24.85 -0.91
C VAL A 25 4.53 26.14 -0.82
N GLU A 26 3.56 26.18 0.10
CA GLU A 26 2.72 27.35 0.38
C GLU A 26 3.57 28.57 0.81
N LEU A 27 4.42 28.40 1.84
CA LEU A 27 5.30 29.47 2.33
C LEU A 27 6.28 29.97 1.26
N THR A 28 6.77 29.08 0.40
CA THR A 28 7.64 29.47 -0.72
C THR A 28 6.88 30.34 -1.72
N GLY A 29 5.61 30.02 -1.98
CA GLY A 29 4.70 30.85 -2.78
C GLY A 29 4.47 32.23 -2.18
N ASP A 30 4.24 32.31 -0.87
CA ASP A 30 4.04 33.56 -0.13
C ASP A 30 5.29 34.45 -0.18
N VAL A 31 6.48 33.88 0.09
CA VAL A 31 7.76 34.59 0.03
C VAL A 31 8.01 35.16 -1.37
N ALA A 32 7.65 34.40 -2.42
CA ALA A 32 7.74 34.86 -3.80
C ALA A 32 6.81 36.04 -4.08
N GLY A 33 5.57 35.98 -3.59
CA GLY A 33 4.58 37.05 -3.72
C GLY A 33 5.04 38.33 -3.06
N VAL A 34 5.42 38.26 -1.78
CA VAL A 34 5.88 39.41 -1.00
C VAL A 34 7.13 40.03 -1.63
N THR A 35 8.09 39.22 -2.09
CA THR A 35 9.33 39.77 -2.65
C THR A 35 9.09 40.49 -3.97
N ARG A 36 8.25 39.93 -4.87
CA ARG A 36 7.87 40.63 -6.11
C ARG A 36 7.22 41.98 -5.82
N GLU A 37 6.33 42.05 -4.84
CA GLU A 37 5.70 43.30 -4.42
C GLU A 37 6.73 44.33 -3.92
N LYS A 38 7.67 43.93 -3.05
CA LYS A 38 8.67 44.85 -2.49
C LYS A 38 9.71 45.30 -3.52
N VAL A 39 10.16 44.42 -4.42
CA VAL A 39 11.04 44.81 -5.53
C VAL A 39 10.35 45.81 -6.45
N ALA A 40 9.08 45.60 -6.78
CA ALA A 40 8.31 46.53 -7.58
C ALA A 40 8.18 47.91 -6.90
N ALA A 41 7.96 47.93 -5.59
CA ALA A 41 7.92 49.16 -4.81
C ALA A 41 9.28 49.91 -4.81
N ILE A 42 10.39 49.19 -4.65
CA ILE A 42 11.75 49.77 -4.73
C ILE A 42 11.96 50.39 -6.12
N ARG A 43 11.67 49.65 -7.20
CA ARG A 43 11.79 50.20 -8.57
C ARG A 43 10.95 51.45 -8.78
N ALA A 44 9.72 51.50 -8.25
CA ALA A 44 8.85 52.67 -8.34
C ALA A 44 9.40 53.87 -7.56
N ILE A 45 10.04 53.66 -6.41
CA ILE A 45 10.73 54.73 -5.67
C ILE A 45 11.95 55.20 -6.45
N THR A 46 12.82 54.28 -6.85
CA THR A 46 14.05 54.55 -7.60
C THR A 46 13.79 55.28 -8.91
N GLY A 47 12.76 54.90 -9.66
CA GLY A 47 12.36 55.59 -10.89
C GLY A 47 11.93 57.04 -10.65
N ARG A 48 11.17 57.31 -9.57
CA ARG A 48 10.81 58.67 -9.16
C ARG A 48 12.04 59.48 -8.75
N THR A 49 12.95 58.89 -7.98
CA THR A 49 14.21 59.53 -7.55
C THR A 49 15.10 59.87 -8.74
N LYS A 50 15.21 58.95 -9.72
CA LYS A 50 15.96 59.17 -10.98
C LYS A 50 15.38 60.32 -11.79
N MET A 51 14.05 60.43 -11.88
CA MET A 51 13.38 61.56 -12.54
C MET A 51 13.58 62.88 -11.78
N LEU A 52 13.53 62.88 -10.45
CA LEU A 52 13.82 64.07 -9.64
C LEU A 52 15.25 64.55 -9.85
N ALA A 53 16.22 63.62 -9.86
CA ALA A 53 17.62 63.92 -10.15
C ALA A 53 17.82 64.48 -11.56
N LEU A 54 17.13 63.91 -12.56
CA LEU A 54 17.15 64.43 -13.93
C LEU A 54 16.58 65.85 -14.02
N ASN A 55 15.44 66.12 -13.37
CA ASN A 55 14.85 67.45 -13.32
C ASN A 55 15.78 68.45 -12.64
N ALA A 56 16.45 68.05 -11.55
CA ALA A 56 17.44 68.88 -10.88
C ALA A 56 18.68 69.16 -11.75
N LEU A 57 19.15 68.18 -12.54
CA LEU A 57 20.22 68.39 -13.52
C LEU A 57 19.81 69.41 -14.60
N ILE A 58 18.58 69.34 -15.10
CA ILE A 58 18.05 70.30 -16.08
C ILE A 58 18.00 71.71 -15.50
N GLU A 59 17.52 71.87 -14.27
CA GLU A 59 17.42 73.18 -13.63
C GLU A 59 18.79 73.75 -13.25
N ALA A 60 19.72 72.90 -12.81
CA ALA A 60 21.11 73.27 -12.56
C ALA A 60 21.80 73.76 -13.85
N ALA A 61 21.53 73.13 -15.00
CA ALA A 61 22.03 73.59 -16.29
C ALA A 61 21.43 74.94 -16.70
N ARG A 62 20.14 75.17 -16.44
CA ARG A 62 19.46 76.46 -16.66
C ARG A 62 20.04 77.60 -15.81
N ALA A 63 20.42 77.31 -14.57
CA ALA A 63 21.02 78.28 -13.65
C ALA A 63 22.48 78.66 -13.98
N GLY A 64 23.10 78.01 -14.98
CA GLY A 64 24.46 78.30 -15.42
C GLY A 64 25.49 78.12 -14.31
N ASP A 65 26.36 79.11 -14.10
CA ASP A 65 27.46 79.03 -13.12
C ASP A 65 26.97 78.87 -11.67
N ALA A 66 25.78 79.38 -11.35
CA ALA A 66 25.18 79.27 -10.02
C ALA A 66 24.66 77.84 -9.72
N GLY A 67 24.40 77.04 -10.75
CA GLY A 67 23.85 75.68 -10.64
C GLY A 67 24.91 74.56 -10.51
N ARG A 68 26.21 74.85 -10.68
CA ARG A 68 27.26 73.82 -10.76
C ARG A 68 27.30 72.87 -9.56
N GLY A 69 27.18 73.38 -8.33
CA GLY A 69 27.17 72.55 -7.13
C GLY A 69 25.94 71.62 -7.06
N PHE A 70 24.78 72.12 -7.47
CA PHE A 70 23.56 71.30 -7.57
C PHE A 70 23.64 70.24 -8.67
N ALA A 71 24.29 70.54 -9.80
CA ALA A 71 24.50 69.57 -10.87
C ALA A 71 25.30 68.34 -10.41
N VAL A 72 26.34 68.54 -9.59
CA VAL A 72 27.14 67.43 -9.04
C VAL A 72 26.29 66.52 -8.15
N VAL A 73 25.55 67.11 -7.21
CA VAL A 73 24.68 66.33 -6.30
C VAL A 73 23.59 65.60 -7.07
N ALA A 74 22.96 66.25 -8.05
CA ALA A 74 21.93 65.63 -8.87
C ALA A 74 22.48 64.49 -9.75
N GLY A 75 23.72 64.62 -10.24
CA GLY A 75 24.45 63.53 -10.90
C GLY A 75 24.63 62.32 -9.99
N GLU A 76 25.13 62.54 -8.77
CA GLU A 76 25.35 61.49 -7.78
C GLU A 76 24.05 60.74 -7.44
N VAL A 77 22.94 61.47 -7.23
CA VAL A 77 21.62 60.87 -6.94
C VAL A 77 21.13 60.02 -8.12
N ARG A 78 21.36 60.45 -9.36
CA ARG A 78 20.99 59.70 -10.56
C ARG A 78 21.81 58.41 -10.68
N ASP A 79 23.09 58.48 -10.36
CA ASP A 79 24.00 57.34 -10.45
C ASP A 79 23.68 56.31 -9.36
N VAL A 80 23.45 56.75 -8.11
CA VAL A 80 22.93 55.91 -7.00
C VAL A 80 21.58 55.27 -7.38
N SER A 81 20.67 56.02 -8.00
CA SER A 81 19.39 55.46 -8.45
C SER A 81 19.58 54.36 -9.49
N THR A 82 20.55 54.51 -10.40
CA THR A 82 20.86 53.50 -11.42
C THR A 82 21.50 52.25 -10.81
N GLU A 83 22.32 52.42 -9.78
CA GLU A 83 22.88 51.31 -9.00
C GLU A 83 21.79 50.54 -8.25
N ILE A 84 20.87 51.24 -7.58
CA ILE A 84 19.72 50.61 -6.90
C ILE A 84 18.84 49.85 -7.90
N GLU A 85 18.59 50.41 -9.09
CA GLU A 85 17.85 49.74 -10.15
C GLU A 85 18.54 48.43 -10.58
N THR A 86 19.86 48.47 -10.76
CA THR A 86 20.67 47.30 -11.11
C THR A 86 20.61 46.22 -10.03
N ILE A 87 20.82 46.60 -8.76
CA ILE A 87 20.75 45.70 -7.60
C ILE A 87 19.33 45.10 -7.48
N SER A 88 18.29 45.91 -7.66
CA SER A 88 16.90 45.44 -7.59
C SER A 88 16.58 44.42 -8.68
N ASN A 89 17.11 44.61 -9.89
CA ASN A 89 16.95 43.66 -10.99
C ASN A 89 17.70 42.35 -10.73
N ALA A 90 18.94 42.42 -10.22
CA ALA A 90 19.71 41.25 -9.83
C ALA A 90 19.02 40.46 -8.71
N LEU A 91 18.52 41.17 -7.68
CA LEU A 91 17.78 40.59 -6.56
C LEU A 91 16.53 39.85 -7.03
N GLU A 92 15.74 40.46 -7.92
CA GLU A 92 14.54 39.81 -8.48
C GLU A 92 14.88 38.52 -9.22
N SER A 93 15.89 38.56 -10.08
CA SER A 93 16.29 37.41 -10.89
C SER A 93 16.84 36.28 -10.02
N GLU A 94 17.72 36.59 -9.06
CA GLU A 94 18.29 35.60 -8.15
C GLU A 94 17.21 34.99 -7.27
N LEU A 95 16.30 35.81 -6.72
CA LEU A 95 15.25 35.30 -5.86
C LEU A 95 14.23 34.48 -6.63
N ALA A 96 13.87 34.88 -7.86
CA ALA A 96 12.99 34.10 -8.72
C ALA A 96 13.56 32.69 -8.98
N GLN A 97 14.85 32.59 -9.28
CA GLN A 97 15.53 31.29 -9.46
C GLN A 97 15.53 30.45 -8.19
N ARG A 98 15.82 31.06 -7.03
CA ARG A 98 15.84 30.36 -5.73
C ARG A 98 14.45 29.87 -5.31
N VAL A 99 13.42 30.70 -5.48
CA VAL A 99 12.02 30.34 -5.22
C VAL A 99 11.59 29.17 -6.09
N ASP A 100 11.86 29.23 -7.39
CA ASP A 100 11.52 28.16 -8.33
C ASP A 100 12.22 26.83 -7.99
N ALA A 101 13.49 26.89 -7.58
CA ALA A 101 14.20 25.73 -7.05
C ALA A 101 13.55 25.18 -5.76
N LEU A 102 13.17 26.04 -4.82
CA LEU A 102 12.49 25.64 -3.58
C LEU A 102 11.11 25.03 -3.85
N GLN A 103 10.34 25.57 -4.80
CA GLN A 103 9.04 25.03 -5.18
C GLN A 103 9.17 23.64 -5.79
N ARG A 104 10.14 23.42 -6.68
CA ARG A 104 10.44 22.09 -7.23
C ARG A 104 10.85 21.10 -6.14
N LEU A 105 11.76 21.50 -5.24
CA LEU A 105 12.22 20.66 -4.15
C LEU A 105 11.07 20.31 -3.18
N GLY A 106 10.25 21.29 -2.81
CA GLY A 106 9.09 21.08 -1.94
C GLY A 106 8.07 20.13 -2.58
N SER A 107 7.76 20.32 -3.87
CA SER A 107 6.82 19.46 -4.60
C SER A 107 7.33 18.02 -4.73
N ALA A 108 8.63 17.85 -5.04
CA ALA A 108 9.26 16.54 -5.08
C ALA A 108 9.26 15.88 -3.70
N MET A 109 9.49 16.64 -2.62
CA MET A 109 9.46 16.11 -1.24
C MET A 109 8.06 15.64 -0.85
N VAL A 110 7.01 16.41 -1.15
CA VAL A 110 5.61 16.02 -0.93
C VAL A 110 5.29 14.71 -1.65
N GLU A 111 5.71 14.59 -2.92
CA GLU A 111 5.52 13.39 -3.72
C GLU A 111 6.26 12.19 -3.14
N GLN A 112 7.52 12.36 -2.74
CA GLN A 112 8.31 11.27 -2.12
C GLN A 112 7.67 10.79 -0.81
N ILE A 113 7.28 11.70 0.08
CA ILE A 113 6.65 11.35 1.36
C ILE A 113 5.32 10.64 1.14
N SER A 114 4.49 11.16 0.24
CA SER A 114 3.19 10.57 -0.08
C SER A 114 3.35 9.19 -0.72
N GLY A 115 4.25 9.06 -1.69
CA GLY A 115 4.56 7.81 -2.37
C GLY A 115 5.11 6.74 -1.43
N HIS A 116 6.11 7.07 -0.61
CA HIS A 116 6.67 6.14 0.36
C HIS A 116 5.64 5.66 1.38
N ARG A 117 4.76 6.53 1.85
CA ARG A 117 3.65 6.11 2.72
C ARG A 117 2.76 5.06 2.05
N LEU A 118 2.45 5.19 0.77
CA LEU A 118 1.66 4.19 0.04
C LEU A 118 2.42 2.86 -0.09
N VAL A 119 3.75 2.90 -0.28
CA VAL A 119 4.60 1.70 -0.26
C VAL A 119 4.53 1.00 1.09
N ASP A 120 4.68 1.74 2.18
CA ASP A 120 4.64 1.18 3.54
C ASP A 120 3.26 0.56 3.83
N LEU A 121 2.17 1.23 3.45
CA LEU A 121 0.83 0.69 3.62
C LEU A 121 0.60 -0.56 2.75
N ALA A 122 1.14 -0.59 1.53
CA ALA A 122 1.08 -1.75 0.65
C ALA A 122 1.86 -2.95 1.23
N LEU A 123 3.06 -2.70 1.77
CA LEU A 123 3.88 -3.71 2.43
C LEU A 123 3.16 -4.31 3.63
N ASN A 124 2.63 -3.45 4.52
CA ASN A 124 1.87 -3.91 5.68
C ASN A 124 0.67 -4.78 5.29
N ALA A 125 -0.05 -4.42 4.21
CA ALA A 125 -1.20 -5.20 3.74
C ALA A 125 -0.81 -6.61 3.28
N VAL A 126 0.27 -6.74 2.50
CA VAL A 126 0.72 -8.06 2.01
C VAL A 126 1.40 -8.90 3.10
N GLU A 127 2.09 -8.28 4.05
CA GLU A 127 2.67 -8.97 5.21
C GLU A 127 1.60 -9.60 6.12
N LEU A 128 0.49 -8.90 6.34
CA LEU A 128 -0.64 -9.44 7.12
C LEU A 128 -1.25 -10.69 6.44
N ILE A 129 -1.30 -10.69 5.11
CA ILE A 129 -1.73 -11.87 4.34
C ILE A 129 -0.73 -13.01 4.53
N ASP A 130 0.57 -12.78 4.35
CA ASP A 130 1.57 -13.84 4.49
C ASP A 130 1.53 -14.51 5.85
N ARG A 131 1.38 -13.73 6.92
CA ARG A 131 1.25 -14.27 8.27
C ARG A 131 -0.02 -15.12 8.43
N ASN A 132 -1.14 -14.66 7.90
CA ASN A 132 -2.40 -15.40 7.94
C ASN A 132 -2.30 -16.74 7.17
N LEU A 133 -1.66 -16.69 5.99
CA LEU A 133 -1.46 -17.83 5.10
C LEU A 133 -0.42 -18.83 5.63
N TYR A 134 0.60 -18.37 6.36
CA TYR A 134 1.59 -19.24 7.01
C TYR A 134 0.94 -20.25 7.96
N GLU A 135 0.00 -19.79 8.80
CA GLU A 135 -0.68 -20.67 9.77
C GLU A 135 -1.41 -21.83 9.08
N ARG A 136 -1.96 -21.60 7.88
CA ARG A 136 -2.69 -22.63 7.12
C ARG A 136 -1.75 -23.73 6.62
N THR A 137 -0.47 -23.41 6.39
CA THR A 137 0.55 -24.42 6.05
C THR A 137 0.82 -25.38 7.21
N CYS A 138 0.73 -24.89 8.45
CA CYS A 138 0.88 -25.72 9.64
C CYS A 138 -0.36 -26.59 9.84
N ASP A 139 -1.54 -26.01 9.67
CA ASP A 139 -2.82 -26.70 9.83
C ASP A 139 -2.91 -27.94 8.92
N VAL A 140 -2.66 -27.80 7.61
CA VAL A 140 -2.77 -28.92 6.66
C VAL A 140 -1.81 -30.07 6.98
N ARG A 141 -0.58 -29.75 7.38
CA ARG A 141 0.43 -30.77 7.74
C ARG A 141 0.08 -31.48 9.03
N TRP A 142 -0.36 -30.74 10.03
CA TRP A 142 -0.76 -31.31 11.30
C TRP A 142 -1.98 -32.21 11.15
N TRP A 143 -3.02 -31.73 10.47
CA TRP A 143 -4.25 -32.51 10.30
C TRP A 143 -4.08 -33.74 9.40
N ALA A 144 -3.14 -33.73 8.45
CA ALA A 144 -2.81 -34.93 7.67
C ALA A 144 -2.27 -36.08 8.53
N THR A 145 -1.93 -35.84 9.80
CA THR A 145 -1.49 -36.87 10.76
C THR A 145 -2.57 -37.31 11.75
N ASP A 146 -3.78 -36.72 11.72
CA ASP A 146 -4.89 -37.16 12.60
C ASP A 146 -5.25 -38.62 12.32
N SER A 147 -5.32 -39.44 13.36
CA SER A 147 -5.47 -40.88 13.23
C SER A 147 -6.74 -41.28 12.48
N ALA A 148 -7.85 -40.54 12.64
CA ALA A 148 -9.08 -40.86 11.93
C ALA A 148 -8.96 -40.60 10.42
N ILE A 149 -8.20 -39.57 10.03
CA ILE A 149 -7.93 -39.25 8.63
C ILE A 149 -7.00 -40.31 8.03
N VAL A 150 -5.93 -40.67 8.74
CA VAL A 150 -4.96 -41.70 8.31
C VAL A 150 -5.63 -43.07 8.17
N GLU A 151 -6.41 -43.49 9.16
CA GLU A 151 -7.11 -44.79 9.14
C GLU A 151 -8.16 -44.88 8.04
N CYS A 152 -8.84 -43.77 7.75
CA CYS A 152 -9.78 -43.64 6.64
C CYS A 152 -9.07 -43.75 5.28
N ALA A 153 -7.96 -43.04 5.09
CA ALA A 153 -7.18 -43.10 3.85
C ALA A 153 -6.51 -44.48 3.64
N ALA A 154 -6.15 -45.18 4.72
CA ALA A 154 -5.54 -46.50 4.64
C ALA A 154 -6.54 -47.61 4.21
N ASP A 155 -7.78 -47.53 4.70
CA ASP A 155 -8.84 -48.49 4.43
C ASP A 155 -10.21 -47.78 4.54
N PRO A 156 -10.77 -47.29 3.43
CA PRO A 156 -11.93 -46.39 3.42
C PRO A 156 -13.26 -47.15 3.58
N THR A 157 -13.45 -47.84 4.70
CA THR A 157 -14.76 -48.44 5.03
C THR A 157 -15.80 -47.35 5.35
N PRO A 158 -17.10 -47.60 5.15
CA PRO A 158 -18.14 -46.62 5.47
C PRO A 158 -18.05 -46.06 6.90
N GLU A 159 -17.70 -46.90 7.87
CA GLU A 159 -17.55 -46.52 9.28
C GLU A 159 -16.37 -45.57 9.50
N ARG A 160 -15.22 -45.86 8.87
CA ARG A 160 -14.01 -45.02 8.97
C ARG A 160 -14.17 -43.68 8.25
N CYS A 161 -14.80 -43.70 7.07
CA CYS A 161 -15.15 -42.48 6.35
C CYS A 161 -16.09 -41.59 7.17
N ALA A 162 -17.11 -42.17 7.82
CA ALA A 162 -18.02 -41.44 8.71
C ALA A 162 -17.29 -40.88 9.94
N HIS A 163 -16.38 -41.65 10.55
CA HIS A 163 -15.59 -41.19 11.68
C HIS A 163 -14.64 -40.04 11.30
N ALA A 164 -13.94 -40.15 10.17
CA ALA A 164 -13.10 -39.08 9.63
C ALA A 164 -13.92 -37.81 9.36
N ALA A 165 -15.09 -37.92 8.72
CA ALA A 165 -15.98 -36.79 8.48
C ALA A 165 -16.40 -36.10 9.80
N GLN A 166 -16.73 -36.87 10.84
CA GLN A 166 -17.04 -36.32 12.16
C GLN A 166 -15.84 -35.58 12.78
N ARG A 167 -14.64 -36.15 12.69
CA ARG A 167 -13.40 -35.53 13.20
C ARG A 167 -13.06 -34.23 12.47
N LEU A 168 -13.17 -34.23 11.15
CA LEU A 168 -13.03 -33.03 10.32
C LEU A 168 -14.07 -31.97 10.71
N GLY A 169 -15.32 -32.37 10.99
CA GLY A 169 -16.36 -31.46 11.48
C GLY A 169 -16.01 -30.80 12.82
N VAL A 170 -15.39 -31.54 13.75
CA VAL A 170 -14.88 -30.99 15.02
C VAL A 170 -13.78 -29.96 14.75
N ILE A 171 -12.84 -30.25 13.85
CA ILE A 171 -11.79 -29.30 13.45
C ILE A 171 -12.44 -28.01 12.90
N LEU A 172 -13.39 -28.12 11.97
CA LEU A 172 -14.08 -26.97 11.37
C LEU A 172 -14.93 -26.16 12.35
N SER A 173 -15.31 -26.74 13.49
CA SER A 173 -16.01 -26.02 14.57
C SER A 173 -15.06 -25.15 15.39
N ALA A 174 -13.78 -25.56 15.52
CA ALA A 174 -12.75 -24.80 16.20
C ALA A 174 -12.05 -23.80 15.28
N TYR A 175 -11.89 -24.14 13.99
CA TYR A 175 -11.21 -23.34 12.98
C TYR A 175 -12.21 -22.86 11.93
N THR A 176 -12.91 -21.77 12.25
CA THR A 176 -14.06 -21.27 11.48
C THR A 176 -13.69 -20.62 10.14
N VAL A 177 -12.40 -20.39 9.89
CA VAL A 177 -11.88 -19.75 8.66
C VAL A 177 -11.87 -20.67 7.43
N TYR A 178 -12.20 -21.94 7.60
CA TYR A 178 -12.22 -22.93 6.53
C TYR A 178 -13.64 -23.22 6.06
N LEU A 179 -13.78 -23.42 4.75
CA LEU A 179 -15.03 -23.84 4.13
C LEU A 179 -15.27 -25.31 4.40
N ASP A 180 -14.27 -26.12 4.10
CA ASP A 180 -14.32 -27.55 4.27
C ASP A 180 -12.91 -28.16 4.24
N LEU A 181 -12.84 -29.42 4.63
CA LEU A 181 -11.64 -30.27 4.56
C LEU A 181 -11.99 -31.53 3.80
N TRP A 182 -11.20 -31.90 2.81
CA TRP A 182 -11.46 -33.05 1.95
C TRP A 182 -10.33 -34.07 2.06
N VAL A 183 -10.70 -35.31 2.32
CA VAL A 183 -9.79 -36.46 2.28
C VAL A 183 -10.03 -37.16 0.95
N ALA A 184 -9.01 -37.19 0.10
CA ALA A 184 -9.04 -37.92 -1.16
C ALA A 184 -8.10 -39.13 -1.11
N ASP A 185 -8.50 -40.23 -1.74
CA ASP A 185 -7.63 -41.39 -1.95
C ASP A 185 -6.48 -41.08 -2.94
N ALA A 186 -5.56 -42.02 -3.11
CA ALA A 186 -4.40 -41.86 -4.00
C ALA A 186 -4.80 -41.70 -5.48
N GLU A 187 -5.98 -42.15 -5.86
CA GLU A 187 -6.56 -42.01 -7.20
C GLU A 187 -7.31 -40.69 -7.40
N GLY A 188 -7.52 -39.92 -6.33
CA GLY A 188 -8.16 -38.61 -6.37
C GLY A 188 -9.67 -38.63 -6.20
N ARG A 189 -10.27 -39.68 -5.63
CA ARG A 189 -11.67 -39.65 -5.21
C ARG A 189 -11.77 -39.15 -3.78
N VAL A 190 -12.64 -38.19 -3.52
CA VAL A 190 -12.94 -37.73 -2.16
C VAL A 190 -13.69 -38.84 -1.41
N ILE A 191 -13.09 -39.34 -0.33
CA ILE A 191 -13.65 -40.44 0.50
C ILE A 191 -14.34 -39.92 1.76
N ALA A 192 -13.93 -38.75 2.27
CA ALA A 192 -14.57 -38.07 3.40
C ALA A 192 -14.41 -36.55 3.29
N ASN A 193 -15.37 -35.80 3.82
CA ASN A 193 -15.26 -34.36 3.98
C ASN A 193 -15.89 -33.88 5.30
N GLY A 194 -15.51 -32.69 5.76
CA GLY A 194 -15.86 -32.19 7.10
C GLY A 194 -17.28 -31.63 7.25
N ARG A 195 -17.91 -31.15 6.17
CA ARG A 195 -19.29 -30.65 6.17
C ARG A 195 -20.15 -31.34 5.11
N PRO A 196 -20.34 -32.67 5.16
CA PRO A 196 -21.01 -33.43 4.11
C PRO A 196 -22.48 -33.02 3.90
N GLN A 197 -23.14 -32.46 4.92
CA GLN A 197 -24.51 -31.95 4.79
C GLN A 197 -24.58 -30.62 4.02
N HIS A 198 -23.49 -29.85 3.99
CA HIS A 198 -23.43 -28.56 3.30
C HIS A 198 -22.74 -28.68 1.93
N TYR A 199 -21.67 -29.49 1.86
CA TYR A 199 -20.92 -29.82 0.65
C TYR A 199 -20.86 -31.34 0.51
N PRO A 200 -21.74 -31.98 -0.28
CA PRO A 200 -21.76 -33.44 -0.42
C PRO A 200 -20.65 -33.90 -1.39
N MET A 201 -19.43 -34.05 -0.87
CA MET A 201 -18.24 -34.24 -1.71
C MET A 201 -17.81 -35.70 -1.88
N ALA A 202 -18.32 -36.64 -1.09
CA ALA A 202 -17.97 -38.05 -1.20
C ALA A 202 -18.18 -38.59 -2.63
N GLY A 203 -17.18 -39.27 -3.17
CA GLY A 203 -17.15 -39.82 -4.53
C GLY A 203 -16.75 -38.83 -5.63
N ARG A 204 -16.57 -37.54 -5.32
CA ARG A 204 -16.10 -36.55 -6.30
C ARG A 204 -14.68 -36.86 -6.75
N ASP A 205 -14.44 -36.78 -8.04
CA ASP A 205 -13.10 -36.89 -8.64
C ASP A 205 -12.41 -35.52 -8.64
N VAL A 206 -11.27 -35.44 -7.96
CA VAL A 206 -10.36 -34.28 -7.87
C VAL A 206 -8.96 -34.60 -8.42
N SER A 207 -8.77 -35.72 -9.11
CA SER A 207 -7.48 -36.18 -9.64
C SER A 207 -6.81 -35.18 -10.61
N ARG A 208 -7.62 -34.31 -11.23
CA ARG A 208 -7.18 -33.27 -12.17
C ARG A 208 -6.94 -31.92 -11.50
N GLU A 209 -7.33 -31.78 -10.24
CA GLU A 209 -7.14 -30.53 -9.51
C GLU A 209 -5.66 -30.33 -9.20
N ARG A 210 -5.17 -29.10 -9.41
CA ARG A 210 -3.75 -28.80 -9.25
C ARG A 210 -3.27 -29.01 -7.81
N TRP A 211 -4.09 -28.58 -6.84
CA TRP A 211 -3.78 -28.77 -5.42
C TRP A 211 -3.67 -30.25 -5.04
N PHE A 212 -4.47 -31.13 -5.66
CA PHE A 212 -4.42 -32.56 -5.39
C PHE A 212 -3.12 -33.16 -5.93
N GLN A 213 -2.80 -32.88 -7.19
CA GLN A 213 -1.58 -33.36 -7.84
C GLN A 213 -0.32 -32.88 -7.12
N ASP A 214 -0.27 -31.60 -6.76
CA ASP A 214 0.86 -31.02 -6.03
C ASP A 214 0.95 -31.57 -4.59
N GLY A 215 -0.19 -31.78 -3.92
CA GLY A 215 -0.26 -32.39 -2.59
C GLY A 215 0.20 -33.85 -2.59
N LEU A 216 -0.18 -34.63 -3.60
CA LEU A 216 0.28 -36.01 -3.78
C LEU A 216 1.80 -36.09 -4.05
N ALA A 217 2.35 -35.07 -4.70
CA ALA A 217 3.77 -34.96 -5.04
C ALA A 217 4.67 -34.48 -3.88
N THR A 218 4.12 -34.17 -2.71
CA THR A 218 4.94 -33.81 -1.54
C THR A 218 5.87 -34.96 -1.16
N ARG A 219 7.09 -34.65 -0.69
CA ARG A 219 8.13 -35.67 -0.47
C ARG A 219 8.12 -36.19 0.96
N THR A 220 7.87 -35.32 1.92
CA THR A 220 7.76 -35.66 3.35
C THR A 220 6.46 -35.11 3.95
N GLY A 221 6.15 -35.44 5.20
CA GLY A 221 5.03 -34.86 5.96
C GLY A 221 5.24 -33.39 6.34
N ASP A 222 6.47 -32.88 6.22
CA ASP A 222 6.79 -31.47 6.48
C ASP A 222 6.51 -30.58 5.26
N ASP A 223 6.34 -31.19 4.08
CA ASP A 223 6.03 -30.52 2.83
C ASP A 223 4.52 -30.22 2.71
N TYR A 224 4.20 -29.21 1.91
CA TYR A 224 2.83 -28.84 1.57
C TYR A 224 2.80 -28.16 0.19
N ALA A 225 1.61 -28.12 -0.40
CA ALA A 225 1.31 -27.38 -1.62
C ALA A 225 0.24 -26.33 -1.33
N VAL A 226 0.29 -25.22 -2.08
CA VAL A 226 -0.71 -24.14 -2.01
C VAL A 226 -1.12 -23.77 -3.43
N ALA A 227 -2.41 -23.83 -3.71
CA ALA A 227 -2.98 -23.31 -4.95
C ALA A 227 -3.19 -21.80 -4.86
N ASP A 228 -3.09 -21.13 -6.01
CA ASP A 228 -3.48 -19.72 -6.12
C ASP A 228 -5.00 -19.57 -5.92
N ILE A 229 -5.46 -18.34 -5.71
CA ILE A 229 -6.88 -18.09 -5.42
C ILE A 229 -7.73 -18.40 -6.66
N ALA A 230 -8.73 -19.24 -6.44
CA ALA A 230 -9.69 -19.63 -7.47
C ALA A 230 -11.12 -19.68 -6.91
N ILE A 231 -12.10 -19.50 -7.79
CA ILE A 231 -13.51 -19.71 -7.46
C ILE A 231 -13.79 -21.21 -7.43
N ALA A 232 -14.12 -21.74 -6.25
CA ALA A 232 -14.46 -23.14 -6.07
C ALA A 232 -15.96 -23.37 -6.29
N ALA A 233 -16.32 -23.98 -7.42
CA ALA A 233 -17.71 -24.24 -7.78
C ALA A 233 -18.43 -25.13 -6.75
N ASP A 234 -17.74 -26.16 -6.26
CA ASP A 234 -18.27 -27.13 -5.31
C ASP A 234 -18.36 -26.59 -3.86
N LEU A 235 -17.78 -25.41 -3.60
CA LEU A 235 -17.81 -24.73 -2.29
C LEU A 235 -18.64 -23.43 -2.33
N GLY A 236 -19.75 -23.46 -3.07
CA GLY A 236 -20.69 -22.34 -3.17
C GLY A 236 -20.18 -21.18 -4.03
N LYS A 237 -19.30 -21.45 -5.01
CA LYS A 237 -18.69 -20.44 -5.90
C LYS A 237 -17.96 -19.33 -5.14
N ARG A 238 -17.32 -19.68 -4.02
CA ARG A 238 -16.53 -18.75 -3.23
C ARG A 238 -15.06 -18.75 -3.66
N PRO A 239 -14.34 -17.64 -3.47
CA PRO A 239 -12.90 -17.62 -3.64
C PRO A 239 -12.22 -18.42 -2.53
N VAL A 240 -11.31 -19.30 -2.91
CA VAL A 240 -10.66 -20.24 -2.00
C VAL A 240 -9.16 -20.28 -2.25
N ALA A 241 -8.39 -20.31 -1.16
CA ALA A 241 -7.01 -20.78 -1.19
C ALA A 241 -7.01 -22.25 -0.72
N THR A 242 -6.52 -23.17 -1.56
CA THR A 242 -6.47 -24.59 -1.18
C THR A 242 -5.05 -24.98 -0.79
N TYR A 243 -4.91 -25.49 0.43
CA TYR A 243 -3.68 -26.07 0.95
C TYR A 243 -3.79 -27.58 0.87
N ALA A 244 -2.72 -28.25 0.48
CA ALA A 244 -2.74 -29.70 0.32
C ALA A 244 -1.45 -30.36 0.76
N THR A 245 -1.56 -31.57 1.30
CA THR A 245 -0.40 -32.44 1.50
C THR A 245 -0.83 -33.91 1.49
N ALA A 246 0.12 -34.80 1.18
CA ALA A 246 -0.08 -36.22 1.23
C ALA A 246 -0.40 -36.71 2.65
N ILE A 247 -1.44 -37.53 2.78
CA ILE A 247 -1.70 -38.33 3.98
C ILE A 247 -0.80 -39.57 3.88
N ARG A 248 -0.07 -39.86 4.95
CA ARG A 248 0.94 -40.93 4.97
C ARG A 248 0.62 -41.99 6.00
N GLU A 249 1.04 -43.21 5.70
CA GLU A 249 0.87 -44.37 6.56
C GLU A 249 1.36 -44.10 7.99
N GLY A 250 0.48 -44.37 8.96
CA GLY A 250 0.73 -44.14 10.39
C GLY A 250 0.93 -42.67 10.77
N GLY A 251 0.62 -41.70 9.90
CA GLY A 251 0.93 -40.28 10.12
C GLY A 251 2.44 -39.98 10.09
N LEU A 252 3.26 -40.89 9.57
CA LEU A 252 4.71 -40.77 9.57
C LEU A 252 5.19 -39.81 8.48
N ALA A 253 6.18 -38.96 8.81
CA ALA A 253 6.75 -37.99 7.87
C ALA A 253 7.27 -38.62 6.57
N ASN A 254 7.83 -39.82 6.64
CA ASN A 254 8.35 -40.55 5.47
C ASN A 254 7.53 -41.83 5.16
N GLY A 255 6.29 -41.91 5.67
CA GLY A 255 5.40 -43.03 5.40
C GLY A 255 4.98 -43.08 3.93
N LYS A 256 4.50 -44.27 3.50
CA LYS A 256 3.89 -44.45 2.19
C LYS A 256 2.69 -43.50 2.04
N VAL A 257 2.56 -42.86 0.89
CA VAL A 257 1.41 -42.00 0.57
C VAL A 257 0.16 -42.87 0.43
N LEU A 258 -0.90 -42.48 1.15
CA LEU A 258 -2.21 -43.13 1.15
C LEU A 258 -3.27 -42.32 0.39
N GLY A 259 -3.09 -41.00 0.34
CA GLY A 259 -4.05 -40.07 -0.25
C GLY A 259 -3.60 -38.63 -0.03
N VAL A 260 -4.52 -37.68 -0.15
CA VAL A 260 -4.24 -36.24 0.02
C VAL A 260 -5.30 -35.61 0.92
N LEU A 261 -4.86 -34.77 1.85
CA LEU A 261 -5.74 -33.87 2.59
C LEU A 261 -5.74 -32.51 1.86
N GLY A 262 -6.91 -32.09 1.40
CA GLY A 262 -7.18 -30.74 0.91
C GLY A 262 -7.86 -29.90 1.98
N VAL A 263 -7.35 -28.71 2.23
CA VAL A 263 -7.88 -27.74 3.19
C VAL A 263 -8.29 -26.49 2.44
N HIS A 264 -9.59 -26.17 2.45
CA HIS A 264 -10.16 -25.11 1.64
C HIS A 264 -10.43 -23.86 2.50
N PHE A 265 -9.50 -22.91 2.46
CA PHE A 265 -9.56 -21.67 3.22
C PHE A 265 -10.52 -20.66 2.57
N ASP A 266 -11.39 -20.04 3.38
CA ASP A 266 -12.25 -18.94 2.94
C ASP A 266 -11.39 -17.72 2.62
N TRP A 267 -11.13 -17.43 1.36
CA TRP A 267 -10.27 -16.28 1.03
C TRP A 267 -10.97 -14.95 1.27
N GLY A 268 -12.26 -14.89 0.93
CA GLY A 268 -13.01 -13.64 0.79
C GLY A 268 -12.99 -12.77 2.05
N PRO A 269 -13.51 -13.26 3.20
CA PRO A 269 -13.64 -12.44 4.41
C PRO A 269 -12.29 -11.92 4.94
N GLN A 270 -11.25 -12.73 4.85
CA GLN A 270 -9.92 -12.40 5.38
C GLN A 270 -9.22 -11.38 4.50
N ALA A 271 -9.29 -11.56 3.18
CA ALA A 271 -8.73 -10.59 2.25
C ALA A 271 -9.48 -9.26 2.29
N GLU A 272 -10.81 -9.28 2.41
CA GLU A 272 -11.65 -8.09 2.61
C GLU A 272 -11.27 -7.35 3.89
N SER A 273 -11.14 -8.06 5.02
CA SER A 273 -10.75 -7.47 6.29
C SER A 273 -9.40 -6.75 6.20
N ILE A 274 -8.44 -7.29 5.43
CA ILE A 274 -7.12 -6.69 5.27
C ILE A 274 -7.16 -5.44 4.39
N VAL A 275 -7.79 -5.50 3.21
CA VAL A 275 -7.86 -4.33 2.32
C VAL A 275 -8.70 -3.19 2.93
N GLN A 276 -9.72 -3.52 3.72
CA GLN A 276 -10.49 -2.52 4.48
C GLN A 276 -9.76 -2.01 5.73
N GLY A 277 -8.91 -2.84 6.32
CA GLY A 277 -8.16 -2.55 7.55
C GLY A 277 -6.96 -1.62 7.37
N VAL A 278 -6.55 -1.32 6.13
CA VAL A 278 -5.48 -0.36 5.85
C VAL A 278 -5.86 1.02 6.42
N ARG A 279 -4.91 1.63 7.15
CA ARG A 279 -5.12 2.86 7.90
C ARG A 279 -5.06 4.08 6.97
N LEU A 280 -6.23 4.46 6.48
CA LEU A 280 -6.48 5.67 5.69
C LEU A 280 -7.45 6.57 6.43
N THR A 281 -7.27 7.88 6.32
CA THR A 281 -8.31 8.83 6.76
C THR A 281 -9.58 8.68 5.89
N PRO A 282 -10.75 9.20 6.33
CA PRO A 282 -11.97 9.14 5.51
C PRO A 282 -11.77 9.72 4.10
N ASP A 283 -11.18 10.92 4.00
CA ASP A 283 -10.93 11.59 2.72
C ASP A 283 -9.96 10.80 1.82
N GLU A 284 -8.94 10.19 2.43
CA GLU A 284 -8.01 9.33 1.68
C GLU A 284 -8.72 8.09 1.16
N ARG A 285 -9.57 7.46 1.98
CA ARG A 285 -10.27 6.22 1.62
C ARG A 285 -11.19 6.40 0.41
N GLU A 286 -11.83 7.55 0.26
CA GLU A 286 -12.66 7.85 -0.92
C GLU A 286 -11.86 7.90 -2.23
N LYS A 287 -10.60 8.31 -2.15
CA LYS A 287 -9.69 8.50 -3.29
C LYS A 287 -8.68 7.37 -3.47
N THR A 288 -8.71 6.35 -2.60
CA THR A 288 -7.67 5.32 -2.53
C THR A 288 -8.25 3.93 -2.69
N ARG A 289 -7.69 3.18 -3.63
CA ARG A 289 -7.99 1.77 -3.84
C ARG A 289 -6.84 0.93 -3.29
N VAL A 290 -7.13 0.06 -2.31
CA VAL A 290 -6.19 -0.89 -1.73
C VAL A 290 -6.40 -2.25 -2.38
N LEU A 291 -5.33 -2.88 -2.81
CA LEU A 291 -5.34 -4.09 -3.62
C LEU A 291 -4.36 -5.12 -3.08
N LEU A 292 -4.77 -6.39 -3.18
CA LEU A 292 -3.88 -7.54 -3.16
C LEU A 292 -3.85 -8.12 -4.56
N LEU A 293 -2.67 -8.38 -5.09
CA LEU A 293 -2.46 -8.86 -6.46
C LEU A 293 -1.66 -10.17 -6.45
N ASP A 294 -1.94 -11.07 -7.37
CA ASP A 294 -1.07 -12.23 -7.59
C ASP A 294 0.21 -11.84 -8.38
N ARG A 295 1.07 -12.83 -8.63
CA ARG A 295 2.32 -12.68 -9.41
C ARG A 295 2.09 -12.34 -10.88
N GLN A 296 0.87 -12.46 -11.40
CA GLN A 296 0.47 -11.99 -12.73
C GLN A 296 -0.27 -10.64 -12.65
N PHE A 297 -0.30 -10.03 -11.47
CA PHE A 297 -1.00 -8.79 -11.15
C PHE A 297 -2.51 -8.85 -11.31
N ARG A 298 -3.10 -10.04 -11.24
CA ARG A 298 -4.56 -10.19 -11.15
C ARG A 298 -5.01 -9.80 -9.75
N VAL A 299 -6.12 -9.09 -9.67
CA VAL A 299 -6.68 -8.61 -8.40
C VAL A 299 -7.21 -9.79 -7.59
N LEU A 300 -6.61 -10.05 -6.43
CA LEU A 300 -7.06 -11.06 -5.47
C LEU A 300 -8.06 -10.49 -4.47
N ALA A 301 -7.91 -9.22 -4.11
CA ALA A 301 -8.86 -8.46 -3.29
C ALA A 301 -8.74 -6.96 -3.57
N ALA A 302 -9.83 -6.23 -3.35
CA ALA A 302 -9.90 -4.80 -3.54
C ALA A 302 -10.78 -4.14 -2.49
N SER A 303 -10.38 -2.99 -1.97
CA SER A 303 -11.16 -2.21 -0.97
C SER A 303 -12.48 -1.66 -1.51
N ASP A 304 -12.66 -1.61 -2.83
CA ASP A 304 -13.91 -1.24 -3.48
C ASP A 304 -14.71 -2.46 -3.99
N GLY A 305 -14.20 -3.68 -3.77
CA GLY A 305 -14.77 -4.94 -4.25
C GLY A 305 -14.76 -5.12 -5.77
N LYS A 306 -14.22 -4.16 -6.54
CA LYS A 306 -14.26 -4.21 -8.01
C LYS A 306 -13.14 -5.07 -8.55
N GLY A 307 -13.43 -5.81 -9.63
CA GLY A 307 -12.42 -6.53 -10.39
C GLY A 307 -11.81 -7.74 -9.67
N VAL A 308 -12.32 -8.13 -8.49
CA VAL A 308 -11.81 -9.27 -7.73
C VAL A 308 -11.84 -10.54 -8.60
N LEU A 309 -10.68 -11.15 -8.78
CA LEU A 309 -10.35 -12.31 -9.63
C LEU A 309 -10.63 -12.16 -11.13
N THR A 310 -10.95 -10.96 -11.60
CA THR A 310 -11.34 -10.69 -13.00
C THR A 310 -10.52 -9.58 -13.66
N GLU A 311 -10.06 -8.62 -12.88
CA GLU A 311 -9.20 -7.53 -13.32
C GLU A 311 -7.73 -7.91 -13.18
N THR A 312 -6.92 -7.46 -14.14
CA THR A 312 -5.46 -7.48 -14.06
C THR A 312 -4.97 -6.05 -14.12
N LEU A 313 -4.22 -5.62 -13.10
CA LEU A 313 -3.61 -4.30 -13.05
C LEU A 313 -2.18 -4.40 -13.58
N PRO A 314 -1.82 -3.79 -14.72
CA PRO A 314 -0.47 -3.87 -15.25
C PRO A 314 0.49 -3.03 -14.38
N LEU A 315 0.97 -3.64 -13.28
CA LEU A 315 1.84 -2.98 -12.31
C LEU A 315 3.22 -2.72 -12.92
N GLN A 316 3.69 -1.48 -12.84
CA GLN A 316 5.00 -1.07 -13.37
C GLN A 316 6.14 -1.36 -12.37
N ALA A 317 6.18 -2.60 -11.86
CA ALA A 317 7.18 -3.02 -10.88
C ALA A 317 8.58 -3.16 -11.51
N GLY A 318 8.65 -3.61 -12.77
CA GLY A 318 9.92 -3.94 -13.42
C GLY A 318 10.64 -5.06 -12.65
N VAL A 319 11.89 -4.80 -12.24
CA VAL A 319 12.68 -5.69 -11.38
C VAL A 319 12.57 -5.36 -9.88
N ARG A 320 11.86 -4.28 -9.53
CA ARG A 320 11.76 -3.80 -8.15
C ARG A 320 10.76 -4.66 -7.36
N ARG A 321 11.07 -4.90 -6.09
CA ARG A 321 10.16 -5.56 -5.16
C ARG A 321 9.20 -4.59 -4.49
N ASP A 322 9.56 -3.31 -4.41
CA ASP A 322 8.70 -2.25 -3.88
C ASP A 322 8.96 -0.94 -4.62
N GLY A 323 8.12 0.05 -4.34
CA GLY A 323 8.31 1.41 -4.82
C GLY A 323 6.99 2.06 -5.22
N PHE A 324 7.10 3.28 -5.71
CA PHE A 324 5.95 4.01 -6.22
C PHE A 324 6.24 4.68 -7.55
N TYR A 325 5.18 5.06 -8.24
CA TYR A 325 5.21 5.82 -9.50
C TYR A 325 3.88 6.56 -9.70
N ARG A 326 3.85 7.50 -10.65
CA ARG A 326 2.60 8.07 -11.16
C ARG A 326 2.16 7.35 -12.43
N ASP A 327 0.90 6.96 -12.49
CA ASP A 327 0.32 6.39 -13.70
C ASP A 327 -0.08 7.48 -14.71
N GLU A 328 -0.53 7.07 -15.91
CA GLU A 328 -0.96 7.98 -16.98
C GLU A 328 -2.19 8.82 -16.61
N LYS A 329 -2.96 8.40 -15.60
CA LYS A 329 -4.14 9.11 -15.09
C LYS A 329 -3.77 10.10 -13.97
N GLY A 330 -2.49 10.18 -13.61
CA GLY A 330 -1.98 11.04 -12.55
C GLY A 330 -2.17 10.46 -11.14
N ASN A 331 -2.57 9.19 -11.00
CA ASN A 331 -2.66 8.53 -9.70
C ASN A 331 -1.27 8.18 -9.18
N THR A 332 -1.07 8.28 -7.88
CA THR A 332 0.11 7.73 -7.22
C THR A 332 -0.14 6.25 -6.91
N VAL A 333 0.72 5.39 -7.43
CA VAL A 333 0.67 3.94 -7.21
C VAL A 333 1.85 3.53 -6.34
N GLY A 334 1.59 3.05 -5.12
CA GLY A 334 2.59 2.42 -4.25
C GLY A 334 2.41 0.91 -4.23
N PHE A 335 3.49 0.15 -4.29
CA PHE A 335 3.43 -1.32 -4.29
C PHE A 335 4.56 -1.94 -3.48
N ALA A 336 4.33 -3.16 -3.01
CA ALA A 336 5.33 -3.99 -2.33
C ALA A 336 5.03 -5.47 -2.57
N ALA A 337 6.04 -6.24 -2.92
CA ALA A 337 5.99 -7.69 -3.06
C ALA A 337 6.02 -8.34 -1.67
N THR A 338 5.34 -9.47 -1.53
CA THR A 338 5.42 -10.36 -0.36
C THR A 338 6.88 -10.56 0.07
N PRO A 339 7.25 -10.25 1.33
CA PRO A 339 8.55 -10.64 1.88
C PRO A 339 8.58 -12.12 2.28
N GLY A 340 7.43 -12.77 2.40
CA GLY A 340 7.26 -14.07 3.06
C GLY A 340 7.19 -13.93 4.58
N TYR A 341 6.90 -15.03 5.27
CA TYR A 341 6.82 -15.10 6.72
C TYR A 341 7.32 -16.46 7.22
N GLU A 342 8.33 -16.46 8.11
CA GLU A 342 8.97 -17.68 8.63
C GLU A 342 9.41 -18.62 7.48
N THR A 343 8.88 -19.84 7.44
CA THR A 343 9.17 -20.82 6.38
C THR A 343 8.26 -20.69 5.15
N TYR A 344 7.24 -19.81 5.19
CA TYR A 344 6.36 -19.55 4.07
C TYR A 344 6.92 -18.42 3.21
N ARG A 345 7.36 -18.74 1.99
CA ARG A 345 8.00 -17.78 1.10
C ARG A 345 7.03 -16.81 0.39
N GLY A 346 5.73 -16.98 0.59
CA GLY A 346 4.70 -16.29 -0.20
C GLY A 346 4.52 -16.89 -1.60
N LEU A 347 3.45 -16.47 -2.28
CA LEU A 347 3.11 -16.91 -3.64
C LEU A 347 3.58 -15.92 -4.73
N GLY A 348 4.48 -14.99 -4.36
CA GLY A 348 4.91 -13.90 -5.25
C GLY A 348 3.86 -12.82 -5.43
N TRP A 349 2.98 -12.65 -4.45
CA TRP A 349 1.91 -11.66 -4.44
C TRP A 349 2.41 -10.26 -4.10
N TYR A 350 1.57 -9.27 -4.37
CA TYR A 350 1.86 -7.86 -4.12
C TYR A 350 0.74 -7.20 -3.34
N GLY A 351 1.10 -6.35 -2.39
CA GLY A 351 0.25 -5.26 -1.93
C GLY A 351 0.38 -4.10 -2.93
N CYS A 352 -0.73 -3.46 -3.25
CA CYS A 352 -0.75 -2.32 -4.15
C CYS A 352 -1.80 -1.29 -3.69
N ILE A 353 -1.44 -0.02 -3.70
CA ILE A 353 -2.32 1.08 -3.35
C ILE A 353 -2.30 2.10 -4.47
N VAL A 354 -3.48 2.40 -5.00
CA VAL A 354 -3.69 3.39 -6.05
C VAL A 354 -4.45 4.57 -5.44
N GLN A 355 -3.82 5.73 -5.36
CA GLN A 355 -4.40 6.94 -4.80
C GLN A 355 -4.56 8.00 -5.89
N GLN A 356 -5.78 8.51 -6.04
CA GLN A 356 -6.08 9.62 -6.94
C GLN A 356 -5.47 10.92 -6.42
N PRO A 357 -5.07 11.85 -7.32
CA PRO A 357 -4.56 13.16 -6.91
C PRO A 357 -5.61 13.93 -6.08
N MET A 358 -5.11 14.82 -5.21
CA MET A 358 -5.97 15.62 -4.31
C MET A 358 -6.94 16.52 -5.06
#